data_AF-A0A971SLN3-F1
#
_entry.id   AF-A0A971SLN3-F1
#
_cell.length_a   1.000
_cell.length_b   1.000
_cell.length_c   1.000
_cell.angle_alpha   90.00
_cell.angle_beta   90.00
_cell.angle_gamma   90.00
#
_symmetry.space_group_name_H-M   'P 1'
#
loop_
_entity.id
_entity.type
_entity.pdbx_description
1 polymer ?
#
loop_
_entity_poly.entity_id
_entity_poly.type
_entity_poly.pdbx_seq_one_letter_code
_entity_poly.pdbx_strand_id
1 'polypeptide(L)'
;KFGHSYYSRKDAPASHEEKSKLKKLSPENVAVNTLAGEEIIAKMTTAPGNGAPIDGLKVTTENGWFAARPSGTEEIYKIYAESLISSKHLDAINDEAKEIVSKAISK
;
A
#
# COMPACT_ATOMS: atom_id res chain seq x y z
N LYS A 1 10.14 6.04 23.37
CA LYS A 1 10.10 4.59 23.68
C LYS A 1 10.11 3.71 22.42
N PHE A 2 9.65 4.19 21.26
CA PHE A 2 9.56 3.38 20.03
C PHE A 2 10.11 4.09 18.76
N GLY A 3 11.00 5.09 18.93
CA GLY A 3 11.47 5.92 17.82
C GLY A 3 10.46 7.01 17.40
N HIS A 4 10.76 7.68 16.28
CA HIS A 4 9.90 8.65 15.61
C HIS A 4 9.35 7.98 14.35
N SER A 5 8.06 8.15 14.07
CA SER A 5 7.48 7.69 12.81
C SER A 5 7.30 8.85 11.82
N TYR A 6 7.56 8.55 10.55
CA TYR A 6 7.37 9.43 9.42
C TYR A 6 6.15 8.93 8.67
N TYR A 7 5.13 9.77 8.53
CA TYR A 7 3.86 9.39 7.95
C TYR A 7 3.49 10.26 6.76
N SER A 8 2.84 9.68 5.77
CA SER A 8 2.25 10.43 4.65
C SER A 8 0.96 9.81 4.14
N ARG A 9 0.12 10.68 3.56
CA ARG A 9 -1.01 10.28 2.72
C ARG A 9 -0.86 10.95 1.36
N LYS A 10 -0.81 10.16 0.29
CA LYS A 10 -0.74 10.63 -1.10
C LYS A 10 -1.93 10.10 -1.89
N ASP A 11 -2.38 10.90 -2.84
CA ASP A 11 -3.44 10.52 -3.78
C ASP A 11 -2.79 10.20 -5.13
N ALA A 12 -3.34 9.20 -5.83
CA ALA A 12 -2.91 8.80 -7.15
C ALA A 12 -4.12 8.61 -8.07
N PRO A 13 -4.05 9.05 -9.34
CA PRO A 13 -5.16 8.91 -10.27
C PRO A 13 -5.47 7.42 -10.52
N ALA A 14 -6.75 7.11 -10.63
CA ALA A 14 -7.23 5.81 -11.08
C ALA A 14 -8.62 5.89 -11.69
N SER A 15 -8.75 5.33 -12.89
CA SER A 15 -10.01 5.09 -13.57
C SER A 15 -10.96 4.24 -12.72
N HIS A 16 -12.24 4.25 -13.09
CA HIS A 16 -13.25 3.39 -12.47
C HIS A 16 -12.88 1.90 -12.52
N GLU A 17 -12.27 1.44 -13.61
CA GLU A 17 -11.82 0.06 -13.77
C GLU A 17 -10.67 -0.27 -12.82
N GLU A 18 -9.64 0.58 -12.77
CA GLU A 18 -8.49 0.43 -11.88
C GLU A 18 -8.91 0.42 -10.40
N LYS A 19 -9.85 1.29 -10.02
CA LYS A 19 -10.44 1.28 -8.67
C LYS A 19 -11.16 -0.03 -8.37
N SER A 20 -11.88 -0.58 -9.34
CA SER A 20 -12.59 -1.86 -9.19
C SER A 20 -11.63 -3.03 -9.05
N LYS A 21 -10.52 -3.02 -9.80
CA LYS A 21 -9.42 -3.99 -9.66
C LYS A 21 -8.76 -3.87 -8.28
N LEU A 22 -8.48 -2.66 -7.81
CA LEU A 22 -7.91 -2.41 -6.48
C LEU A 22 -8.77 -3.02 -5.35
N LYS A 23 -10.10 -2.88 -5.42
CA LYS A 23 -11.02 -3.47 -4.41
C LYS A 23 -10.95 -5.00 -4.37
N LYS A 24 -10.63 -5.63 -5.49
CA LYS A 24 -10.65 -7.08 -5.68
C LYS A 24 -9.26 -7.71 -5.71
N LEU A 25 -8.21 -6.94 -5.35
CA LEU A 25 -6.86 -7.48 -5.30
C LEU A 25 -6.78 -8.64 -4.33
N SER A 26 -5.90 -9.57 -4.67
CA SER A 26 -5.46 -10.64 -3.81
C SER A 26 -3.95 -10.53 -3.55
N PRO A 27 -3.45 -11.07 -2.42
CA PRO A 27 -2.03 -10.96 -2.07
C PRO A 27 -1.08 -11.47 -3.16
N GLU A 28 -1.48 -12.48 -3.93
CA GLU A 28 -0.71 -13.05 -5.04
C GLU A 28 -0.53 -12.11 -6.25
N ASN A 29 -1.32 -11.04 -6.35
CA ASN A 29 -1.09 -10.02 -7.38
C ASN A 29 0.19 -9.19 -7.13
N VAL A 30 0.73 -9.23 -5.91
CA VAL A 30 1.95 -8.50 -5.52
C VAL A 30 3.15 -9.45 -5.63
N ALA A 31 3.87 -9.41 -6.75
CA ALA A 31 5.00 -10.30 -7.03
C ALA A 31 6.31 -9.91 -6.31
N VAL A 32 6.45 -8.67 -5.88
CA VAL A 32 7.68 -8.20 -5.19
C VAL A 32 7.78 -8.78 -3.79
N ASN A 33 9.00 -9.00 -3.32
CA ASN A 33 9.29 -9.53 -1.97
C ASN A 33 9.96 -8.51 -1.06
N THR A 34 10.25 -7.32 -1.58
CA THR A 34 10.86 -6.22 -0.83
C THR A 34 10.05 -4.94 -0.98
N LEU A 35 10.17 -4.06 0.00
CA LEU A 35 9.64 -2.69 -0.01
C LEU A 35 10.69 -1.78 0.64
N ALA A 36 11.17 -0.77 -0.10
CA ALA A 36 12.17 0.20 0.35
C ALA A 36 13.49 -0.44 0.88
N GLY A 37 13.85 -1.59 0.31
CA GLY A 37 15.04 -2.36 0.69
C GLY A 37 14.85 -3.35 1.84
N GLU A 38 13.65 -3.42 2.42
CA GLU A 38 13.31 -4.39 3.48
C GLU A 38 12.48 -5.55 2.94
N GLU A 39 12.58 -6.74 3.55
CA GLU A 39 11.72 -7.87 3.20
C GLU A 39 10.26 -7.61 3.60
N ILE A 40 9.34 -7.99 2.71
CA ILE A 40 7.90 -7.93 2.98
C ILE A 40 7.52 -9.07 3.91
N ILE A 41 6.98 -8.72 5.08
CA ILE A 41 6.51 -9.65 6.11
C ILE A 41 5.05 -10.05 5.86
N ALA A 42 4.22 -9.14 5.33
CA ALA A 42 2.83 -9.46 5.02
C ALA A 42 2.27 -8.65 3.85
N LYS A 43 1.39 -9.31 3.08
CA LYS A 43 0.56 -8.74 2.02
C LYS A 43 -0.89 -9.08 2.38
N MET A 44 -1.71 -8.07 2.62
CA MET A 44 -3.04 -8.23 3.20
C MET A 44 -4.09 -7.52 2.35
N THR A 45 -5.19 -8.22 2.06
CA THR A 45 -6.41 -7.67 1.45
C THR A 45 -7.63 -7.83 2.37
N THR A 46 -7.40 -8.44 3.54
CA THR A 46 -8.33 -8.55 4.67
C THR A 46 -7.66 -8.05 5.95
N ALA A 47 -8.44 -7.58 6.90
CA ALA A 47 -7.95 -7.11 8.18
C ALA A 47 -7.67 -8.31 9.11
N PRO A 48 -6.47 -8.40 9.73
CA PRO A 48 -6.09 -9.57 10.52
C PRO A 48 -6.92 -9.75 11.81
N GLY A 49 -7.53 -8.68 12.32
CA GLY A 49 -8.31 -8.74 13.57
C GLY A 49 -9.70 -9.38 13.42
N ASN A 50 -10.31 -9.34 12.23
CA ASN A 50 -11.68 -9.81 12.03
C ASN A 50 -11.93 -10.48 10.66
N GLY A 51 -10.91 -10.59 9.80
CA GLY A 51 -11.02 -11.18 8.47
C GLY A 51 -11.82 -10.36 7.45
N ALA A 52 -12.31 -9.16 7.81
CA ALA A 52 -13.09 -8.34 6.90
C ALA A 52 -12.22 -7.82 5.74
N PRO A 53 -12.74 -7.74 4.50
CA PRO A 53 -12.01 -7.15 3.38
C PRO A 53 -11.69 -5.68 3.66
N ILE A 54 -10.48 -5.24 3.30
CA ILE A 54 -10.08 -3.83 3.43
C ILE A 54 -10.39 -3.01 2.16
N ASP A 55 -10.91 -3.67 1.13
CA ASP A 55 -11.17 -3.13 -0.21
C ASP A 55 -9.93 -2.44 -0.80
N GLY A 56 -8.80 -3.14 -0.78
CA GLY A 56 -7.50 -2.62 -1.17
C GLY A 56 -6.37 -3.55 -0.77
N LEU A 57 -5.18 -2.98 -0.62
CA LEU A 57 -3.96 -3.71 -0.31
C LEU A 57 -3.22 -3.04 0.85
N LYS A 58 -2.70 -3.83 1.80
CA LYS A 58 -1.70 -3.40 2.78
C LYS A 58 -0.46 -4.28 2.66
N VAL A 59 0.71 -3.65 2.62
CA VAL A 59 2.01 -4.33 2.61
C VAL A 59 2.82 -3.83 3.79
N THR A 60 3.43 -4.74 4.55
CA THR A 60 4.20 -4.41 5.75
C THR A 60 5.58 -5.06 5.70
N THR A 61 6.57 -4.33 6.21
CA THR A 61 7.94 -4.76 6.50
C THR A 61 8.18 -4.61 8.01
N GLU A 62 9.41 -4.80 8.47
CA GLU A 62 9.77 -4.58 9.87
C GLU A 62 9.65 -3.10 10.25
N ASN A 63 10.18 -2.18 9.44
CA ASN A 63 10.27 -0.76 9.79
C ASN A 63 9.35 0.15 8.97
N GLY A 64 8.49 -0.39 8.12
CA GLY A 64 7.58 0.43 7.32
C GLY A 64 6.41 -0.33 6.72
N TRP A 65 5.41 0.42 6.27
CA TRP A 65 4.25 -0.15 5.60
C TRP A 65 3.59 0.86 4.65
N PHE A 66 2.83 0.34 3.69
CA PHE A 66 1.84 1.14 2.97
C PHE A 66 0.49 0.43 2.90
N ALA A 67 -0.58 1.21 2.75
CA ALA A 67 -1.91 0.74 2.43
C ALA A 67 -2.51 1.57 1.30
N ALA A 68 -3.09 0.91 0.29
CA ALA A 68 -3.74 1.53 -0.85
C ALA A 68 -5.23 1.20 -0.85
N ARG A 69 -6.09 2.22 -0.94
CA ARG A 69 -7.55 2.06 -0.98
C ARG A 69 -8.17 3.00 -2.04
N PRO A 70 -9.17 2.55 -2.81
CA PRO A 70 -9.83 3.39 -3.80
C PRO A 70 -10.67 4.47 -3.09
N SER A 71 -10.70 5.68 -3.66
CA SER A 71 -11.60 6.73 -3.16
C SER A 71 -13.07 6.35 -3.39
N GLY A 72 -13.94 6.69 -2.45
CA GLY A 72 -15.38 6.47 -2.60
C GLY A 72 -16.06 7.45 -3.56
N THR A 73 -15.43 8.61 -3.80
CA THR A 73 -16.07 9.76 -4.45
C THR A 73 -15.35 10.24 -5.71
N GLU A 74 -14.05 10.00 -5.82
CA GLU A 74 -13.18 10.59 -6.87
C GLU A 74 -12.47 9.50 -7.68
N GLU A 75 -12.01 9.82 -8.89
CA GLU A 75 -11.20 8.94 -9.76
C GLU A 75 -9.73 8.88 -9.31
N ILE A 76 -9.55 8.53 -8.04
CA ILE A 76 -8.25 8.36 -7.39
C ILE A 76 -8.29 7.13 -6.48
N TYR A 77 -7.11 6.66 -6.10
CA TYR A 77 -6.89 5.88 -4.89
C TYR A 77 -5.92 6.62 -3.95
N LYS A 78 -5.99 6.26 -2.68
CA LYS A 78 -5.21 6.87 -1.60
C LYS A 78 -4.16 5.88 -1.14
N ILE A 79 -2.92 6.33 -1.03
CA ILE A 79 -1.81 5.61 -0.41
C ILE A 79 -1.56 6.24 0.95
N TYR A 80 -1.61 5.41 1.98
CA TYR A 80 -1.17 5.73 3.33
C TYR A 80 0.15 5.01 3.55
N ALA A 81 1.17 5.69 4.04
CA ALA A 81 2.48 5.09 4.26
C ALA A 81 3.11 5.59 5.56
N GLU A 82 3.88 4.72 6.20
CA GLU A 82 4.65 5.03 7.39
C GLU A 82 6.03 4.38 7.33
N SER A 83 7.01 5.06 7.91
CA SER A 83 8.39 4.61 8.09
C SER A 83 8.84 4.92 9.51
N LEU A 84 9.50 3.97 10.17
CA LEU A 84 10.14 4.14 11.48
C LEU A 84 11.63 4.52 11.37
N ILE A 85 12.16 4.62 10.15
CA ILE A 85 13.60 4.87 9.89
C ILE A 85 13.86 6.36 9.64
N SER A 86 13.28 6.91 8.58
CA SER A 86 13.54 8.28 8.12
C SER A 86 12.47 8.75 7.12
N SER A 87 12.45 10.05 6.83
CA SER A 87 11.66 10.62 5.73
C SER A 87 12.11 10.11 4.36
N LYS A 88 13.42 9.94 4.14
CA LYS A 88 13.95 9.37 2.89
C LYS A 88 13.46 7.94 2.67
N HIS A 89 13.39 7.15 3.74
CA HIS A 89 12.81 5.81 3.70
C HIS A 89 11.30 5.85 3.42
N LEU A 90 10.56 6.80 4.01
CA LEU A 90 9.15 7.02 3.68
C LEU A 90 8.95 7.38 2.20
N ASP A 91 9.83 8.20 1.62
CA ASP A 91 9.76 8.55 0.21
C ASP A 91 9.95 7.31 -0.69
N ALA A 92 10.94 6.46 -0.36
CA ALA A 92 11.13 5.19 -1.05
C ALA A 92 9.89 4.26 -0.94
N ILE A 93 9.29 4.15 0.26
CA ILE A 93 8.04 3.40 0.46
C ILE A 93 6.93 3.95 -0.45
N ASN A 94 6.77 5.27 -0.54
CA ASN A 94 5.72 5.88 -1.36
C ASN A 94 5.92 5.61 -2.85
N ASP A 95 7.16 5.72 -3.34
CA ASP A 95 7.48 5.52 -4.75
C ASP A 95 7.24 4.06 -5.15
N GLU A 96 7.75 3.12 -4.36
CA GLU A 96 7.53 1.68 -4.59
C GLU A 96 6.06 1.28 -4.40
N ALA A 97 5.35 1.86 -3.43
CA ALA A 97 3.92 1.61 -3.22
C ALA A 97 3.10 1.98 -4.48
N LYS A 98 3.38 3.14 -5.08
CA LYS A 98 2.73 3.57 -6.32
C LYS A 98 3.02 2.59 -7.45
N GLU A 99 4.27 2.18 -7.62
CA GLU A 99 4.63 1.20 -8.65
C GLU A 99 3.95 -0.16 -8.45
N ILE A 100 3.95 -0.68 -7.22
CA ILE A 100 3.35 -1.96 -6.88
C ILE A 100 1.85 -1.93 -7.19
N VAL A 101 1.15 -0.88 -6.74
CA VAL A 101 -0.29 -0.75 -6.96
C VAL A 101 -0.60 -0.59 -8.44
N SER A 102 0.12 0.28 -9.16
CA SER A 102 -0.06 0.45 -10.60
C SER A 102 0.17 -0.84 -11.39
N LYS A 103 1.20 -1.62 -11.05
CA LYS A 103 1.47 -2.94 -11.68
C LYS A 103 0.37 -3.97 -11.36
N ALA A 104 -0.20 -3.91 -10.16
CA ALA A 104 -1.25 -4.85 -9.73
C ALA A 104 -2.60 -4.58 -10.40
N ILE A 105 -2.93 -3.31 -10.70
CA ILE A 105 -4.24 -2.91 -11.25
C ILE A 105 -4.23 -2.63 -12.76
N SER A 106 -3.06 -2.62 -13.40
CA SER A 106 -2.93 -2.48 -14.86
C SER A 106 -3.08 -3.79 -15.64
N LYS A 107 -2.98 -4.94 -14.96
CA LYS A 107 -3.29 -6.26 -15.52
C LYS A 107 -4.80 -6.44 -15.69
#